data_AF-A0A7K0FDY9-F1
#
_entry.id   AF-A0A7K0FDY9-F1
#
_cell.length_a   1.000
_cell.length_b   1.000
_cell.length_c   1.000
_cell.angle_alpha   90.00
_cell.angle_beta   90.00
_cell.angle_gamma   90.00
#
_symmetry.space_group_name_H-M   'P 1'
#
loop_
_entity.id
_entity.type
_entity.pdbx_description
1 polymer ?
#
loop_
_entity_poly.entity_id
_entity_poly.type
_entity_poly.pdbx_seq_one_letter_code
_entity_poly.pdbx_strand_id
1 'polypeptide(L)'
;MAFFNCLVLPISKLHYQWKLKRLDDWYKLNHTGQVCYLRKVLNDNLDPSLRRIYIGEGNSFPRKYIYTRAEKKPVFLGKMFIYQNAEYLGTGSDFNVYVPSEIIEKSKHQLDALIVFYKLASKRYKIYPI
;
A
#
# COMPACT_ATOMS: atom_id res chain seq x y z
N MET A 1 20.19 48.74 4.17
CA MET A 1 20.17 47.37 3.60
C MET A 1 19.14 46.42 4.23
N ALA A 2 18.72 46.60 5.50
CA ALA A 2 17.73 45.70 6.13
C ALA A 2 16.31 45.76 5.52
N PHE A 3 15.80 46.95 5.20
CA PHE A 3 14.45 47.11 4.64
C PHE A 3 14.24 46.44 3.27
N PHE A 4 15.24 46.49 2.39
CA PHE A 4 15.18 45.83 1.09
C PHE A 4 15.16 44.30 1.24
N ASN A 5 15.97 43.76 2.15
CA ASN A 5 15.93 42.34 2.48
C ASN A 5 14.55 41.93 3.02
N CYS A 6 13.93 42.72 3.90
CA CYS A 6 12.58 42.43 4.39
C CYS A 6 11.52 42.33 3.27
N LEU A 7 11.67 43.08 2.19
CA LEU A 7 10.76 43.02 1.03
C LEU A 7 11.05 41.83 0.10
N VAL A 8 12.33 41.45 -0.06
CA VAL A 8 12.74 40.35 -0.96
C VAL A 8 12.58 38.97 -0.32
N LEU A 9 12.77 38.87 1.01
CA LEU A 9 12.64 37.63 1.77
C LEU A 9 11.32 36.86 1.53
N PRO A 10 10.12 37.47 1.60
CA PRO A 10 8.87 36.75 1.36
C PRO A 10 8.77 36.21 -0.06
N ILE A 11 9.25 36.96 -1.07
CA ILE A 11 9.24 36.53 -2.48
C ILE A 11 10.19 35.34 -2.67
N SER A 12 11.39 35.40 -2.11
CA SER A 12 12.35 34.30 -2.14
C SER A 12 11.79 33.04 -1.46
N LYS A 13 11.15 33.20 -0.29
CA LYS A 13 10.50 32.10 0.43
C LYS A 13 9.36 31.49 -0.38
N LEU A 14 8.51 32.31 -1.00
CA LEU A 14 7.43 31.84 -1.85
C LEU A 14 7.96 31.06 -3.06
N HIS A 15 8.99 31.58 -3.72
CA HIS A 15 9.63 30.90 -4.86
C HIS A 15 10.23 29.55 -4.47
N TYR A 16 10.89 29.49 -3.31
CA TYR A 16 11.43 28.24 -2.78
C TYR A 16 10.33 27.22 -2.48
N GLN A 17 9.25 27.65 -1.81
CA GLN A 17 8.09 26.79 -1.52
C GLN A 17 7.44 26.28 -2.80
N TRP A 18 7.27 27.14 -3.81
CA TRP A 18 6.73 26.75 -5.11
C TRP A 18 7.61 25.72 -5.81
N LYS A 19 8.94 25.91 -5.81
CA LYS A 19 9.89 24.94 -6.38
C LYS A 19 9.79 23.58 -5.69
N LEU A 20 9.76 23.55 -4.36
CA LEU A 20 9.63 22.30 -3.61
C LEU A 20 8.29 21.61 -3.92
N LYS A 21 7.19 22.36 -3.91
CA LYS A 21 5.87 21.82 -4.21
C LYS A 21 5.80 21.25 -5.61
N ARG A 22 6.38 21.95 -6.59
CA ARG A 22 6.50 21.47 -7.96
C ARG A 22 7.26 20.15 -8.01
N LEU A 23 8.41 20.02 -7.36
CA LEU A 23 9.18 18.76 -7.36
C LEU A 23 8.39 17.59 -6.78
N ASP A 24 7.64 17.83 -5.69
CA ASP A 24 6.74 16.84 -5.09
C ASP A 24 5.60 16.42 -6.05
N ASP A 25 4.98 17.38 -6.74
CA ASP A 25 3.93 17.08 -7.73
C ASP A 25 4.49 16.30 -8.92
N TRP A 26 5.68 16.65 -9.41
CA TRP A 26 6.35 15.89 -10.47
C TRP A 26 6.66 14.47 -10.02
N TYR A 27 7.09 14.26 -8.77
CA TYR A 27 7.30 12.92 -8.24
C TYR A 27 5.99 12.11 -8.25
N LYS A 28 4.88 12.70 -7.78
CA LYS A 28 3.56 12.06 -7.77
C LYS A 28 3.09 11.68 -9.17
N LEU A 29 3.24 12.57 -10.15
CA LEU A 29 2.83 12.32 -11.54
C LEU A 29 3.66 11.22 -12.21
N ASN A 30 4.94 11.08 -11.84
CA ASN A 30 5.84 10.08 -12.40
C ASN A 30 5.69 8.68 -11.78
N HIS A 31 4.95 8.54 -10.67
CA HIS A 31 4.74 7.26 -10.00
C HIS A 31 3.27 6.85 -10.11
N THR A 32 3.04 5.64 -10.59
CA THR A 32 1.70 5.09 -10.77
C THR A 32 1.47 3.90 -9.83
N GLY A 33 0.26 3.36 -9.82
CA GLY A 33 -0.09 2.16 -9.05
C GLY A 33 0.54 0.84 -9.53
N GLN A 34 1.43 0.88 -10.53
CA GLN A 34 2.18 -0.30 -10.95
C GLN A 34 3.09 -0.78 -9.82
N VAL A 35 3.30 -2.10 -9.74
CA VAL A 35 4.03 -2.76 -8.64
C VAL A 35 5.42 -2.16 -8.41
N CYS A 36 6.18 -1.89 -9.48
CA CYS A 36 7.52 -1.30 -9.37
C CYS A 36 7.51 0.11 -8.78
N TYR A 37 6.59 0.97 -9.24
CA TYR A 37 6.48 2.35 -8.79
C TYR A 37 5.90 2.46 -7.39
N LEU A 38 4.83 1.71 -7.08
CA LEU A 38 4.28 1.67 -5.72
C LEU A 38 5.33 1.17 -4.72
N ARG A 39 6.05 0.09 -5.05
CA ARG A 39 7.16 -0.40 -4.22
C ARG A 39 8.25 0.66 -4.04
N LYS A 40 8.60 1.38 -5.10
CA LYS A 40 9.60 2.44 -5.05
C LYS A 40 9.17 3.56 -4.10
N VAL A 41 7.94 4.08 -4.25
CA VAL A 41 7.40 5.14 -3.38
C VAL A 41 7.44 4.73 -1.91
N LEU A 42 7.01 3.50 -1.60
CA LEU A 42 6.98 3.02 -0.22
C LEU A 42 8.38 2.97 0.38
N ASN A 43 9.36 2.44 -0.35
CA ASN A 43 10.74 2.40 0.13
C ASN A 43 11.35 3.79 0.23
N ASP A 44 11.13 4.67 -0.76
CA ASP A 44 11.69 6.02 -0.74
C ASP A 44 11.19 6.84 0.47
N ASN A 45 9.95 6.60 0.92
CA ASN A 45 9.34 7.35 2.02
C ASN A 45 9.51 6.72 3.40
N LEU A 46 9.48 5.38 3.50
CA LEU A 46 9.39 4.67 4.78
C LEU A 46 10.61 3.79 5.09
N ASP A 47 11.33 3.31 4.08
CA ASP A 47 12.55 2.51 4.26
C ASP A 47 13.65 2.91 3.26
N PRO A 48 14.12 4.18 3.28
CA PRO A 48 15.02 4.69 2.24
C PRO A 48 16.40 4.01 2.26
N SER A 49 16.84 3.57 3.44
CA SER A 49 18.16 2.98 3.65
C SER A 49 18.23 1.50 3.24
N LEU A 50 17.35 0.67 3.78
CA LEU A 50 17.41 -0.79 3.59
C LEU A 50 16.49 -1.28 2.48
N ARG A 51 15.44 -0.51 2.15
CA ARG A 51 14.49 -0.76 1.06
C ARG A 51 13.85 -2.16 1.10
N ARG A 52 13.45 -2.61 2.29
CA ARG A 52 12.95 -3.97 2.55
C ARG A 52 11.50 -4.19 2.14
N ILE A 53 10.75 -3.13 1.81
CA ILE A 53 9.32 -3.24 1.50
C ILE A 53 9.15 -3.83 0.10
N TYR A 54 8.35 -4.89 -0.02
CA TYR A 54 8.01 -5.49 -1.30
C TYR A 54 6.52 -5.80 -1.41
N ILE A 55 6.08 -6.00 -2.66
CA ILE A 55 4.68 -6.27 -2.99
C ILE A 55 4.65 -7.65 -3.63
N GLY A 56 3.80 -8.52 -3.07
CA GLY A 56 3.50 -9.84 -3.60
C GLY A 56 2.05 -9.96 -4.05
N GLU A 57 1.74 -11.11 -4.65
CA GLU A 57 0.39 -11.41 -5.10
C GLU A 57 -0.57 -11.62 -3.92
N GLY A 58 -1.84 -11.33 -4.16
CA GLY A 58 -2.90 -11.58 -3.19
C GLY A 58 -3.19 -13.08 -3.04
N ASN A 59 -3.70 -13.46 -1.87
CA ASN A 59 -4.14 -14.83 -1.64
C ASN A 59 -5.52 -15.05 -2.30
N SER A 60 -5.66 -16.11 -3.08
CA SER A 60 -6.93 -16.51 -3.70
C SER A 60 -7.16 -18.00 -3.58
N PHE A 61 -7.70 -18.43 -2.44
CA PHE A 61 -8.05 -19.83 -2.23
C PHE A 61 -9.48 -20.12 -2.74
N PRO A 62 -9.73 -21.28 -3.37
CA PRO A 62 -11.07 -21.68 -3.75
C PRO A 62 -11.93 -22.01 -2.52
N ARG A 63 -13.19 -21.59 -2.54
CA ARG A 63 -14.17 -21.93 -1.51
C ARG A 63 -14.56 -23.39 -1.66
N LYS A 64 -14.44 -24.15 -0.58
CA LYS A 64 -14.94 -25.53 -0.51
C LYS A 64 -16.17 -25.55 0.39
N TYR A 65 -17.32 -25.86 -0.20
CA TYR A 65 -18.59 -25.92 0.52
C TYR A 65 -18.81 -27.30 1.12
N ILE A 66 -19.37 -27.33 2.33
CA ILE A 66 -19.86 -28.55 2.96
C ILE A 66 -21.34 -28.66 2.63
N TYR A 67 -21.76 -29.81 2.11
CA TYR A 67 -23.15 -30.03 1.74
C TYR A 67 -24.07 -30.03 2.96
N THR A 68 -25.26 -29.49 2.76
CA THR A 68 -26.35 -29.51 3.74
C THR A 68 -26.93 -30.93 3.87
N ARG A 69 -27.61 -31.20 4.99
CA ARG A 69 -28.26 -32.51 5.23
C ARG A 69 -29.27 -32.88 4.14
N ALA A 70 -29.91 -31.89 3.53
CA ALA A 70 -30.90 -32.08 2.46
C ALA A 70 -30.27 -32.67 1.18
N GLU A 71 -28.99 -32.41 0.94
CA GLU A 71 -28.30 -32.85 -0.28
C GLU A 71 -27.89 -34.33 -0.25
N LYS A 72 -28.07 -35.04 0.89
CA LYS A 72 -27.87 -36.49 1.08
C LYS A 72 -26.61 -37.08 0.41
N LYS A 73 -25.51 -36.32 0.39
CA LYS A 73 -24.22 -36.76 -0.17
C LYS A 73 -23.22 -37.04 0.97
N PRO A 74 -22.79 -38.30 1.19
CA PRO A 74 -21.73 -38.58 2.15
C PRO A 74 -20.40 -38.02 1.62
N VAL A 75 -19.85 -37.01 2.31
CA VAL A 75 -18.52 -36.46 2.03
C VAL A 75 -17.62 -36.73 3.22
N PHE A 76 -16.55 -37.49 2.99
CA PHE A 76 -15.48 -37.64 3.96
C PHE A 76 -14.61 -36.39 3.91
N LEU A 77 -14.72 -35.56 4.95
CA LEU A 77 -13.84 -34.42 5.14
C LEU A 77 -12.47 -34.96 5.58
N GLY A 78 -11.52 -35.02 4.64
CA GLY A 78 -10.11 -35.24 4.95
C GLY A 78 -9.50 -34.02 5.66
N LYS A 79 -8.19 -33.80 5.51
CA LYS A 79 -7.57 -32.55 6.00
C LYS A 79 -8.06 -31.36 5.16
N MET A 80 -8.70 -30.39 5.81
CA MET A 80 -9.20 -29.16 5.19
C MET A 80 -8.64 -27.95 5.93
N PHE A 81 -8.11 -26.99 5.18
CA PHE A 81 -7.68 -25.70 5.71
C PHE A 81 -8.81 -24.69 5.61
N ILE A 82 -9.03 -23.95 6.70
CA ILE A 82 -10.04 -22.90 6.79
C ILE A 82 -9.30 -21.57 6.75
N TYR A 83 -9.64 -20.75 5.75
CA TYR A 83 -9.08 -19.41 5.57
C TYR A 83 -10.06 -18.34 6.02
N GLN A 84 -9.57 -17.11 6.22
CA GLN A 84 -10.46 -15.99 6.47
C GLN A 84 -11.29 -15.65 5.22
N ASN A 85 -12.47 -15.06 5.40
CA ASN A 85 -13.35 -14.68 4.28
C ASN A 85 -12.61 -13.83 3.22
N ALA A 86 -11.71 -12.95 3.69
CA ALA A 86 -10.88 -12.08 2.87
C ALA A 86 -9.64 -12.76 2.22
N GLU A 87 -9.60 -14.09 2.14
CA GLU A 87 -8.54 -14.86 1.47
C GLU A 87 -9.11 -15.81 0.41
N TYR A 88 -10.44 -15.92 0.31
CA TYR A 88 -11.09 -16.71 -0.72
C TYR A 88 -11.28 -15.93 -2.03
N LEU A 89 -11.33 -16.65 -3.15
CA LEU A 89 -11.63 -16.11 -4.48
C LEU A 89 -12.86 -15.17 -4.46
N GLY A 90 -12.74 -14.03 -5.13
CA GLY A 90 -13.76 -12.96 -5.20
C GLY A 90 -13.76 -11.98 -4.01
N THR A 91 -13.32 -12.41 -2.82
CA THR A 91 -13.28 -11.57 -1.60
C THR A 91 -11.86 -11.26 -1.13
N GLY A 92 -10.86 -11.93 -1.70
CA GLY A 92 -9.43 -11.79 -1.39
C GLY A 92 -8.83 -10.41 -1.62
N SER A 93 -7.70 -10.12 -0.96
CA SER A 93 -6.83 -9.00 -1.35
C SER A 93 -6.34 -9.22 -2.78
N ASP A 94 -6.24 -8.16 -3.58
CA ASP A 94 -5.68 -8.24 -4.94
C ASP A 94 -4.15 -8.30 -4.90
N PHE A 95 -3.54 -7.69 -3.88
CA PHE A 95 -2.10 -7.74 -3.64
C PHE A 95 -1.79 -7.63 -2.15
N ASN A 96 -0.59 -8.09 -1.78
CA ASN A 96 -0.09 -8.08 -0.42
C ASN A 96 1.15 -7.20 -0.34
N VAL A 97 1.25 -6.36 0.69
CA VAL A 97 2.40 -5.49 0.94
C VAL A 97 3.13 -6.00 2.17
N TYR A 98 4.38 -6.39 1.99
CA TYR A 98 5.24 -6.92 3.03
C TYR A 98 6.12 -5.81 3.56
N VAL A 99 6.00 -5.52 4.85
CA VAL A 99 6.62 -4.35 5.49
C VAL A 99 7.25 -4.77 6.82
N PRO A 100 8.48 -4.34 7.15
CA PRO A 100 9.08 -4.58 8.45
C PRO A 100 8.18 -4.13 9.60
N SER A 101 8.07 -4.96 10.64
CA SER A 101 7.19 -4.71 11.78
C SER A 101 7.41 -3.33 12.43
N GLU A 102 8.67 -2.89 12.50
CA GLU A 102 9.04 -1.58 13.05
C GLU A 102 8.37 -0.40 12.32
N ILE A 103 8.24 -0.51 10.99
CA ILE A 103 7.66 0.55 10.15
C ILE A 103 6.14 0.54 10.28
N ILE A 104 5.54 -0.65 10.39
CA ILE A 104 4.09 -0.80 10.59
C ILE A 104 3.70 -0.11 11.90
N GLU A 105 4.43 -0.36 12.99
CA GLU A 105 4.13 0.23 14.30
C GLU A 105 4.33 1.75 14.32
N LYS A 106 5.40 2.24 13.69
CA LYS A 106 5.75 3.66 13.71
C LYS A 106 4.90 4.51 12.77
N SER A 107 4.52 3.99 11.60
CA SER A 107 4.04 4.80 10.48
C SER A 107 2.86 4.17 9.72
N LYS A 108 2.02 3.37 10.40
CA LYS A 108 0.83 2.73 9.82
C LYS A 108 -0.03 3.66 8.97
N HIS A 109 -0.38 4.83 9.49
CA HIS A 109 -1.28 5.76 8.79
C HIS A 109 -0.65 6.33 7.51
N GLN A 110 0.65 6.60 7.54
CA GLN A 110 1.38 7.09 6.36
C GLN A 110 1.50 5.99 5.30
N LEU A 111 1.77 4.75 5.72
CA LEU A 111 1.78 3.58 4.85
C LEU A 111 0.43 3.40 4.15
N ASP A 112 -0.67 3.41 4.91
CA ASP A 112 -2.02 3.29 4.36
C ASP A 112 -2.34 4.46 3.40
N ALA A 113 -2.01 5.69 3.77
CA ALA A 113 -2.25 6.86 2.92
C ALA A 113 -1.50 6.78 1.58
N LEU A 114 -0.23 6.35 1.59
CA LEU A 114 0.58 6.18 0.38
C LEU A 114 0.00 5.07 -0.51
N ILE A 115 -0.37 3.93 0.06
CA ILE A 115 -0.97 2.84 -0.71
C ILE A 115 -2.29 3.29 -1.33
N VAL A 116 -3.16 3.95 -0.57
CA VAL A 116 -4.45 4.44 -1.05
C VAL A 116 -4.29 5.50 -2.15
N PHE A 117 -3.30 6.38 -2.04
CA PHE A 117 -3.07 7.43 -3.03
C PHE A 117 -2.62 6.87 -4.40
N TYR A 118 -1.72 5.89 -4.41
CA TYR A 118 -1.13 5.39 -5.66
C TYR A 118 -1.83 4.15 -6.22
N LYS A 119 -2.50 3.32 -5.42
CA LYS A 119 -3.17 2.11 -5.92
C LYS A 119 -4.24 2.47 -6.95
N LEU A 120 -4.47 1.57 -7.90
CA LEU A 120 -5.61 1.68 -8.80
C LEU A 120 -6.93 1.64 -8.01
N ALA A 121 -7.90 2.42 -8.46
CA ALA A 121 -9.24 2.41 -7.89
C ALA A 121 -9.81 0.97 -7.90
N SER A 122 -10.58 0.61 -6.87
CA SER A 122 -11.14 -0.73 -6.64
C SER A 122 -10.16 -1.82 -6.17
N LYS A 123 -8.83 -1.64 -6.28
CA LYS A 123 -7.88 -2.64 -5.79
C LYS A 123 -7.85 -2.72 -4.26
N ARG A 124 -7.90 -3.94 -3.73
CA ARG A 124 -7.84 -4.28 -2.30
C ARG A 124 -6.44 -4.74 -1.95
N TYR A 125 -5.95 -4.35 -0.78
CA TYR A 125 -4.63 -4.74 -0.30
C TYR A 125 -4.68 -5.23 1.14
N LYS A 126 -3.67 -6.01 1.52
CA LYS A 126 -3.38 -6.35 2.90
C LYS A 126 -1.90 -6.09 3.20
N ILE A 127 -1.62 -5.70 4.44
CA ILE A 127 -0.25 -5.49 4.92
C ILE A 127 0.12 -6.69 5.78
N TYR A 128 1.30 -7.24 5.52
CA TYR A 128 1.89 -8.33 6.28
C TYR A 128 3.22 -7.90 6.89
N PRO A 129 3.46 -8.22 8.18
CA PRO A 129 4.76 -8.01 8.79
C PRO A 129 5.80 -8.96 8.19
N ILE A 130 7.02 -8.46 8.04
CA ILE A 130 8.24 -9.25 7.81
C ILE A 130 9.28 -8.93 8.89
#